data_AF-A0A7X6ZP67-F1
#
_entry.id   AF-A0A7X6ZP67-F1
#
_cell.length_a   1.000
_cell.length_b   1.000
_cell.length_c   1.000
_cell.angle_alpha   90.00
_cell.angle_beta   90.00
_cell.angle_gamma   90.00
#
_symmetry.space_group_name_H-M   'P 1'
#
loop_
_entity.id
_entity.type
_entity.pdbx_description
1 polymer ?
#
loop_
_entity_poly.entity_id
_entity_poly.type
_entity_poly.pdbx_seq_one_letter_code
_entity_poly.pdbx_strand_id
1 'polypeptide(L)' 'MGGLFGVISKRECVNELFYGTDYHSHLGTKRAGMAVINRDGLFARSI' A
#
# COMPACT_ATOMS: atom_id res chain seq x y z
N MET A 1 0.07 -15.40 10.09
CA MET A 1 -1.15 -14.92 9.42
C MET A 1 -0.71 -13.88 8.39
N GLY A 2 -1.61 -13.28 7.62
CA GLY A 2 -1.31 -12.20 6.69
C GLY A 2 -2.46 -11.21 6.69
N GLY A 3 -2.23 -9.98 6.23
CA GLY A 3 -3.25 -8.95 6.12
C GLY A 3 -3.20 -8.30 4.74
N LEU A 4 -4.34 -7.74 4.33
CA LEU A 4 -4.45 -6.92 3.12
C LEU A 4 -5.07 -5.57 3.50
N PHE A 5 -4.50 -4.50 2.96
CA PHE A 5 -5.00 -3.14 3.11
C PHE A 5 -5.03 -2.47 1.73
N GLY A 6 -6.03 -1.63 1.48
CA GLY A 6 -6.19 -0.93 0.21
C GLY A 6 -6.91 0.40 0.40
N VAL A 7 -6.56 1.38 -0.42
CA VAL A 7 -7.13 2.74 -0.39
C VAL A 7 -7.34 3.24 -1.82
N ILE A 8 -8.43 3.97 -2.04
CA ILE A 8 -8.73 4.68 -3.28
C ILE A 8 -9.05 6.12 -2.92
N SER A 9 -8.37 7.07 -3.56
CA SER A 9 -8.54 8.49 -3.30
C SER A 9 -8.40 9.31 -4.59
N LYS A 10 -9.06 10.47 -4.64
CA LYS A 10 -8.83 11.49 -5.68
C LYS A 10 -7.53 12.26 -5.46
N ARG A 11 -6.92 12.12 -4.27
CA ARG A 11 -5.64 12.72 -3.88
C ARG A 11 -4.59 11.62 -3.76
N GLU A 12 -3.32 12.01 -3.66
CA GLU A 12 -2.23 11.06 -3.44
C GLU A 12 -2.43 10.31 -2.11
N CYS A 13 -2.42 8.98 -2.16
CA CYS A 13 -2.74 8.10 -1.03
C CYS A 13 -1.64 7.06 -0.75
N VAL A 14 -0.43 7.27 -1.27
CA VAL A 14 0.70 6.34 -1.10
C VAL A 14 1.06 6.18 0.37
N ASN A 15 1.09 7.28 1.13
CA ASN A 15 1.38 7.26 2.57
C ASN A 15 0.27 6.54 3.36
N GLU A 16 -0.98 6.75 3.00
CA GLU A 16 -2.13 6.09 3.64
C GLU A 16 -2.06 4.57 3.42
N LEU A 17 -1.72 4.14 2.21
CA LEU A 17 -1.47 2.72 1.88
C LEU A 17 -0.32 2.14 2.70
N PHE A 18 0.79 2.89 2.85
CA PHE A 18 1.94 2.47 3.65
C PHE A 18 1.60 2.29 5.13
N TYR A 19 1.03 3.31 5.77
CA TYR A 19 0.71 3.23 7.19
C TYR A 19 -0.38 2.20 7.49
N GLY A 20 -1.37 2.05 6.61
CA GLY A 20 -2.38 0.99 6.76
C GLY A 20 -1.81 -0.42 6.59
N THR A 21 -0.81 -0.60 5.72
CA THR A 21 -0.08 -1.87 5.59
C THR A 21 0.77 -2.15 6.84
N ASP A 22 1.48 -1.15 7.36
CA ASP A 22 2.33 -1.29 8.56
C ASP A 22 1.50 -1.57 9.83
N TYR A 23 0.29 -1.04 9.92
CA TYR A 23 -0.64 -1.37 11.01
C TYR A 23 -0.92 -2.88 11.10
N HIS A 24 -0.94 -3.59 9.97
CA HIS A 24 -1.11 -5.04 9.90
C HIS A 24 0.16 -5.85 10.21
N SER A 25 1.26 -5.23 10.65
CA SER A 25 2.49 -5.94 11.03
C SER A 25 2.26 -7.01 12.12
N HIS A 26 1.24 -6.85 12.97
CA HIS A 26 0.83 -7.86 13.95
C HIS A 26 0.25 -9.14 13.30
N LEU A 27 -0.24 -9.07 12.06
CA LEU A 27 -0.74 -10.22 11.31
C LEU A 27 0.41 -11.00 10.64
N GLY A 28 1.51 -10.33 10.29
CA GLY A 28 2.71 -10.94 9.74
C GLY A 28 3.89 -9.96 9.62
N THR A 29 5.08 -10.40 10.03
CA THR A 29 6.28 -9.53 10.18
C THR A 29 7.40 -9.80 9.18
N LYS A 30 7.24 -10.79 8.29
CA LYS A 30 8.35 -11.28 7.44
C LYS A 30 8.48 -10.52 6.11
N ARG A 31 7.36 -10.20 5.46
CA ARG A 31 7.32 -9.61 4.12
C ARG A 31 6.05 -8.75 3.98
N ALA A 32 6.20 -7.60 3.34
CA ALA A 32 5.11 -6.73 2.91
C ALA A 32 5.37 -6.26 1.48
N GLY A 33 4.33 -5.81 0.78
CA GLY A 33 4.43 -5.28 -0.56
C GLY A 33 3.24 -4.36 -0.86
N MET A 34 3.46 -3.35 -1.69
CA MET A 34 2.44 -2.40 -2.12
C MET A 34 2.52 -2.22 -3.63
N ALA A 35 1.37 -1.98 -4.25
CA ALA A 35 1.27 -1.56 -5.64
C ALA A 35 0.32 -0.36 -5.71
N VAL A 36 0.72 0.65 -6.47
CA VAL A 36 -0.05 1.90 -6.64
C VAL A 36 -0.15 2.21 -8.12
N ILE A 37 -1.28 2.77 -8.53
CA ILE A 37 -1.48 3.31 -9.88
C ILE A 37 -1.35 4.84 -9.82
N ASN A 38 -0.68 5.41 -10.81
CA ASN A 38 -0.60 6.86 -10.96
C ASN A 38 -1.85 7.40 -11.69
N ARG A 39 -1.89 8.72 -11.89
CA ARG A 39 -3.01 9.39 -12.58
C ARG A 39 -3.19 8.96 -14.04
N ASP A 40 -2.14 8.45 -14.67
CA ASP A 40 -2.15 7.95 -16.05
C ASP A 40 -2.61 6.48 -16.13
N GLY A 41 -2.99 5.87 -14.99
CA GLY A 41 -3.38 4.47 -14.91
C GLY A 41 -2.20 3.48 -14.98
N LEU A 42 -0.97 3.97 -14.88
CA LEU A 42 0.24 3.14 -14.91
C LEU A 42 0.66 2.76 -13.49
N PHE A 43 1.24 1.57 -13.33
CA PHE A 43 1.84 1.19 -12.06
C PHE A 43 3.03 2.10 -11.72
N ALA A 44 2.91 2.78 -10.58
CA ALA A 44 3.98 3.57 -10.00
C ALA A 44 4.98 2.63 -9.33
N ARG A 45 6.26 2.80 -9.69
CA ARG A 45 7.40 2.06 -9.14
C ARG A 45 8.38 3.08 -8.58
N SER A 46 8.58 3.03 -7.27
CA SER A 46 9.65 3.74 -6.57
C SER A 46 10.63 2.68 -6.10
N ILE A 47 11.90 2.82 -6.47
CA ILE A 47 13.00 2.00 -5.96
C ILE A 47 13.51 2.65 -4.68
#